data_AF-A0A7X4EUW4-F1
#
_entry.id   AF-A0A7X4EUW4-F1
#
_cell.length_a   1.000
_cell.length_b   1.000
_cell.length_c   1.000
_cell.angle_alpha   90.00
_cell.angle_beta   90.00
_cell.angle_gamma   90.00
#
_symmetry.space_group_name_H-M   'P 1'
#
loop_
_entity.id
_entity.type
_entity.pdbx_description
1 polymer ?
#
loop_
_entity_poly.entity_id
_entity_poly.type
_entity_poly.pdbx_seq_one_letter_code
_entity_poly.pdbx_strand_id
1 'polypeptide(L)'
;MAAPDEIKNDNLPDHANVAIFPPLLFGLSLVGGFGLRAIFPLQFLSDRLAWIGGPFVVGVALILAAWAVRTMHAGGASIPTGEPTDVIVQGGPYRLSRNPIYLAMVLSLAGIGVWANSLWFVGLAIVTAALLSWGAISREEAYLQRKFG
;
A
#
# COMPACT_ATOMS: atom_id res chain seq x y z
N MET A 1 47.07 25.01 -29.82
CA MET A 1 45.70 24.91 -30.35
C MET A 1 44.86 24.24 -29.26
N ALA A 2 44.27 25.05 -28.36
CA ALA A 2 43.15 24.65 -27.48
C ALA A 2 41.88 24.59 -28.36
N ALA A 3 40.80 23.86 -28.09
CA ALA A 3 40.13 23.55 -26.81
C ALA A 3 39.17 22.32 -27.00
N PRO A 4 38.26 21.97 -26.08
CA PRO A 4 38.29 20.73 -25.30
C PRO A 4 36.89 20.06 -25.21
N ASP A 5 36.66 19.28 -24.14
CA ASP A 5 35.36 18.97 -23.52
C ASP A 5 34.57 17.80 -24.16
N GLU A 6 34.50 16.63 -23.52
CA GLU A 6 33.69 16.29 -22.33
C GLU A 6 32.18 16.17 -22.65
N ILE A 7 31.57 15.16 -22.05
CA ILE A 7 30.12 14.96 -21.88
C ILE A 7 29.34 14.43 -23.10
N LYS A 8 29.25 13.10 -23.16
CA LYS A 8 27.91 12.50 -23.11
C LYS A 8 27.82 11.69 -21.83
N ASN A 9 27.57 12.41 -20.75
CA ASN A 9 26.89 11.83 -19.60
C ASN A 9 25.54 11.37 -20.13
N ASP A 10 25.44 10.09 -20.45
CA ASP A 10 24.16 9.41 -20.50
C ASP A 10 23.69 9.25 -19.05
N ASN A 11 23.47 10.40 -18.39
CA ASN A 11 22.62 10.56 -17.22
C ASN A 11 21.18 10.31 -17.68
N LEU A 12 20.91 9.09 -18.13
CA LEU A 12 19.59 8.55 -17.94
C LEU A 12 19.38 8.56 -16.43
N PRO A 13 18.35 9.24 -15.93
CA PRO A 13 18.06 9.21 -14.52
C PRO A 13 17.81 7.75 -14.15
N ASP A 14 18.78 7.13 -13.47
CA ASP A 14 18.64 5.83 -12.84
C ASP A 14 17.70 6.03 -11.65
N HIS A 15 16.42 6.07 -11.98
CA HIS A 15 15.35 6.04 -11.02
C HIS A 15 14.68 4.71 -11.28
N ALA A 16 14.93 3.76 -10.38
CA ALA A 16 14.07 2.60 -10.25
C ALA A 16 12.63 3.11 -10.28
N ASN A 17 11.94 2.84 -11.37
CA ASN A 17 10.57 3.20 -11.65
C ASN A 17 9.68 2.41 -10.69
N VAL A 18 9.74 2.72 -9.40
CA VAL A 18 8.85 2.17 -8.39
C VAL A 18 7.53 2.92 -8.55
N ALA A 19 6.81 2.54 -9.61
CA ALA A 19 5.59 3.17 -10.09
C ALA A 19 4.37 3.03 -9.14
N ILE A 20 4.55 2.37 -7.99
CA ILE A 20 3.47 2.07 -7.06
C ILE A 20 3.66 2.91 -5.80
N PHE A 21 3.06 4.10 -5.80
CA PHE A 21 2.93 4.91 -4.60
C PHE A 21 1.75 4.37 -3.77
N PRO A 22 1.96 3.69 -2.63
CA PRO A 22 0.89 2.93 -1.97
C PRO A 22 -0.36 3.76 -1.61
N PRO A 23 -0.25 5.00 -1.11
CA PRO A 23 -1.41 5.87 -0.86
C PRO A 23 -2.20 6.19 -2.13
N LEU A 24 -1.49 6.41 -3.25
CA LEU A 24 -2.13 6.69 -4.54
C LEU A 24 -2.87 5.45 -5.05
N LEU A 25 -2.25 4.27 -4.97
CA LEU A 25 -2.90 3.02 -5.36
C LEU A 25 -4.18 2.77 -4.56
N PHE A 26 -4.14 2.97 -3.24
CA PHE A 26 -5.33 2.86 -2.40
C PHE A 26 -6.41 3.87 -2.78
N GLY A 27 -6.05 5.14 -3.02
CA GLY A 27 -6.99 6.17 -3.49
C GLY A 27 -7.63 5.82 -4.84
N LEU A 28 -6.83 5.33 -5.80
CA LEU A 28 -7.31 4.87 -7.10
C LEU A 28 -8.26 3.67 -6.95
N SER A 29 -7.94 2.72 -6.08
CA SER A 29 -8.82 1.59 -5.77
C SER A 29 -10.13 2.03 -5.14
N LEU A 30 -10.14 3.07 -4.29
CA LEU A 30 -11.39 3.62 -3.76
C LEU A 30 -12.25 4.25 -4.84
N VAL A 31 -11.67 5.15 -5.64
CA VAL A 31 -12.39 5.84 -6.73
C VAL A 31 -12.90 4.83 -7.75
N GLY A 32 -12.06 3.88 -8.15
CA GLY A 32 -12.42 2.79 -9.06
C GLY A 32 -13.53 1.91 -8.49
N GLY A 33 -13.49 1.56 -7.21
CA GLY A 33 -14.53 0.74 -6.57
C GLY A 33 -15.90 1.43 -6.55
N PHE A 34 -15.94 2.73 -6.22
CA PHE A 34 -17.18 3.50 -6.27
C PHE A 34 -17.68 3.71 -7.70
N GLY A 35 -16.78 3.99 -8.66
CA GLY A 35 -17.13 4.12 -10.08
C GLY A 35 -17.71 2.83 -10.65
N LEU A 36 -17.06 1.70 -10.42
CA LEU A 36 -17.53 0.39 -10.87
C LEU A 36 -18.87 0.01 -10.22
N ARG A 37 -19.04 0.30 -8.93
CA ARG A 37 -20.32 0.11 -8.23
C ARG A 37 -21.45 0.95 -8.83
N ALA A 38 -21.16 2.19 -9.23
CA ALA A 38 -22.16 3.09 -9.79
C ALA A 38 -22.64 2.63 -11.18
N ILE A 39 -21.75 2.00 -11.97
CA ILE A 39 -22.09 1.47 -13.30
C ILE A 39 -22.74 0.08 -13.17
N PHE A 40 -22.16 -0.80 -12.35
CA PHE A 40 -22.60 -2.18 -12.14
C PHE A 40 -22.67 -2.53 -10.65
N PRO A 41 -23.83 -2.38 -9.99
CA PRO A 41 -23.98 -2.69 -8.58
C PRO A 41 -24.01 -4.21 -8.34
N LEU A 42 -22.84 -4.80 -8.08
CA LEU A 42 -22.69 -6.22 -7.72
C LEU A 42 -22.73 -6.41 -6.21
N GLN A 43 -23.94 -6.65 -5.69
CA GLN A 43 -24.17 -7.00 -4.29
C GLN A 43 -23.89 -8.48 -4.05
N PHE A 44 -23.37 -8.82 -2.87
CA PHE A 44 -23.02 -10.20 -2.52
C PHE A 44 -23.39 -10.61 -1.09
N LEU A 45 -23.77 -9.64 -0.24
CA LEU A 45 -24.24 -9.88 1.12
C LEU A 45 -25.67 -9.35 1.29
N SER A 46 -26.32 -9.78 2.37
CA SER A 46 -27.54 -9.11 2.82
C SER A 46 -27.22 -7.74 3.43
N ASP A 47 -28.10 -6.77 3.23
CA ASP A 47 -27.88 -5.39 3.68
C ASP A 47 -27.65 -5.30 5.19
N ARG A 48 -28.32 -6.13 5.99
CA ARG A 48 -28.11 -6.18 7.45
C ARG A 48 -26.66 -6.56 7.80
N LEU A 49 -26.12 -7.59 7.14
CA LEU A 49 -24.73 -8.02 7.37
C LEU A 49 -23.74 -6.95 6.89
N ALA A 50 -24.01 -6.32 5.74
CA ALA A 50 -23.20 -5.23 5.22
C ALA A 50 -23.12 -4.03 6.19
N TRP A 51 -24.26 -3.61 6.74
CA TRP A 51 -24.36 -2.48 7.66
C TRP A 51 -23.74 -2.72 9.04
N ILE A 52 -23.69 -3.97 9.50
CA ILE A 52 -23.06 -4.32 10.78
C ILE A 52 -21.57 -4.65 10.58
N GLY A 53 -21.26 -5.52 9.62
CA GLY A 53 -19.92 -6.03 9.37
C GLY A 53 -19.00 -5.00 8.74
N GLY A 54 -19.51 -4.14 7.85
CA GLY A 54 -18.73 -3.14 7.14
C GLY A 54 -18.03 -2.15 8.08
N PRO A 55 -18.77 -1.40 8.92
CA PRO A 55 -18.19 -0.49 9.90
C PRO A 55 -17.23 -1.19 10.89
N PHE A 56 -17.54 -2.43 11.29
CA PHE A 56 -16.66 -3.20 12.17
C PHE A 56 -15.30 -3.47 11.51
N VAL A 57 -15.29 -3.97 10.27
CA VAL A 57 -14.05 -4.26 9.54
C VAL A 57 -13.26 -2.96 9.28
N VAL A 58 -13.94 -1.87 8.89
CA VAL A 58 -13.30 -0.56 8.71
C VAL A 58 -12.70 -0.06 10.03
N GLY A 59 -13.42 -0.20 11.15
CA GLY A 59 -12.92 0.18 12.48
C GLY A 59 -11.65 -0.58 12.86
N VAL A 60 -11.63 -1.91 12.65
CA VAL A 60 -10.43 -2.73 12.87
C VAL A 60 -9.27 -2.28 11.97
N ALA A 61 -9.54 -2.00 10.70
CA ALA A 61 -8.53 -1.53 9.77
C ALA A 61 -7.93 -0.17 10.19
N LEU A 62 -8.76 0.77 10.64
CA LEU A 62 -8.32 2.09 11.14
C LEU A 62 -7.52 1.97 12.43
N ILE A 63 -7.92 1.09 13.36
CA ILE A 63 -7.16 0.82 14.59
C ILE A 63 -5.79 0.25 14.24
N LEU A 64 -5.73 -0.72 13.30
CA LEU A 64 -4.48 -1.29 12.84
C LEU A 64 -3.58 -0.23 12.17
N ALA A 65 -4.15 0.62 11.29
CA ALA A 65 -3.43 1.72 10.65
C ALA A 65 -2.86 2.69 11.69
N ALA A 66 -3.69 3.14 12.64
CA ALA A 66 -3.27 4.06 13.69
C ALA A 66 -2.19 3.44 14.58
N TRP A 67 -2.31 2.15 14.91
CA TRP A 67 -1.30 1.44 15.68
C TRP A 67 0.02 1.34 14.91
N ALA A 68 -0.02 0.97 13.63
CA ALA A 68 1.16 0.88 12.77
C ALA A 68 1.85 2.24 12.59
N VAL A 69 1.08 3.30 12.35
CA VAL A 69 1.61 4.67 12.22
C VAL A 69 2.22 5.14 13.53
N ARG A 70 1.55 4.94 14.68
CA ARG A 70 2.10 5.27 16.00
C ARG A 70 3.39 4.53 16.29
N THR A 71 3.43 3.22 16.02
CA THR A 71 4.63 2.42 16.27
C THR A 71 5.80 2.84 15.37
N MET A 72 5.53 3.19 14.12
CA MET A 72 6.53 3.72 13.19
C MET A 72 7.08 5.08 13.65
N HIS A 73 6.20 6.03 14.00
CA HIS A 73 6.62 7.33 14.55
C HIS A 73 7.39 7.19 15.86
N ALA A 74 6.95 6.30 16.77
CA ALA A 74 7.64 6.04 18.03
C ALA A 74 9.02 5.39 17.84
N GLY A 75 9.24 4.68 16.74
CA GLY A 75 10.53 4.11 16.37
C GLY A 75 11.47 5.08 15.63
N GLY A 76 11.09 6.35 15.46
CA GLY A 76 11.89 7.34 14.73
C GLY A 76 11.92 7.15 13.21
N ALA A 77 11.02 6.31 12.68
CA ALA A 77 10.92 6.02 11.25
C ALA A 77 9.99 7.03 10.55
N SER A 78 10.50 7.70 9.51
CA SER A 78 9.67 8.53 8.63
C SER A 78 8.66 7.68 7.85
N ILE A 79 7.48 8.24 7.58
CA ILE A 79 6.42 7.65 6.76
C ILE A 79 7.04 7.05 5.48
N PRO A 80 6.69 5.80 5.08
CA PRO A 80 7.46 5.09 4.05
C PRO A 80 7.26 5.75 2.70
N THR A 81 8.17 6.66 2.38
CA THR A 81 8.22 7.48 1.16
C THR A 81 9.22 6.94 0.14
N GLY A 82 9.64 5.68 0.28
CA GLY A 82 10.52 5.02 -0.68
C GLY A 82 11.98 4.90 -0.24
N GLU A 83 12.31 5.33 0.99
CA GLU A 83 13.67 5.24 1.54
C GLU A 83 13.80 4.14 2.60
N PRO A 84 15.00 3.52 2.72
CA PRO A 84 15.26 2.50 3.71
C PRO A 84 15.28 3.14 5.10
N THR A 85 14.32 2.80 5.94
CA THR A 85 14.42 3.15 7.36
C THR A 85 15.27 2.09 8.05
N ASP A 86 16.50 2.46 8.40
CA ASP A 86 17.48 1.67 9.16
C ASP A 86 17.07 1.36 10.62
N VAL A 87 15.78 1.39 10.95
CA VAL A 87 15.27 1.06 12.28
C VAL A 87 14.21 -0.02 12.15
N ILE A 88 14.63 -1.26 12.44
CA ILE A 88 13.70 -2.39 12.52
C ILE A 88 12.84 -2.18 13.78
N VAL A 89 11.68 -1.55 13.61
CA VAL A 89 10.71 -1.40 14.68
C VAL A 89 10.04 -2.76 14.91
N GLN A 90 10.54 -3.53 15.88
CA GLN A 90 10.01 -4.86 16.24
C GLN A 90 8.80 -4.82 17.20
N GLY A 91 8.28 -3.62 17.50
CA GLY A 91 7.14 -3.43 18.39
C GLY A 91 5.79 -3.58 17.68
N GLY A 92 4.77 -4.04 18.41
CA GLY A 92 3.36 -3.94 18.01
C GLY A 92 2.99 -4.70 16.71
N PRO A 93 2.27 -4.07 15.76
CA PRO A 93 1.70 -4.75 14.59
C PRO A 93 2.77 -5.19 13.58
N TYR A 94 3.98 -4.64 13.66
CA TYR A 94 5.14 -5.06 12.87
C TYR A 94 5.65 -6.46 13.25
N ARG A 95 5.17 -7.04 14.36
CA ARG A 95 5.39 -8.46 14.70
C ARG A 95 4.52 -9.43 13.88
N LEU A 96 3.36 -8.96 13.41
CA LEU A 96 2.44 -9.79 12.62
C LEU A 96 2.74 -9.72 11.12
N SER A 97 3.24 -8.58 10.64
CA SER A 97 3.57 -8.37 9.23
C SER A 97 4.72 -7.38 9.10
N ARG A 98 5.57 -7.55 8.08
CA ARG A 98 6.62 -6.57 7.75
C ARG A 98 6.06 -5.21 7.33
N ASN A 99 4.82 -5.18 6.80
CA ASN A 99 4.15 -3.97 6.31
C ASN A 99 2.69 -3.89 6.83
N PRO A 100 2.46 -3.62 8.13
CA PRO A 100 1.12 -3.57 8.71
C PRO A 100 0.25 -2.43 8.16
N ILE A 101 0.86 -1.37 7.61
CA ILE A 101 0.14 -0.28 6.92
C ILE A 101 -0.56 -0.81 5.65
N TYR A 102 0.12 -1.66 4.86
CA TYR A 102 -0.47 -2.25 3.65
C TYR A 102 -1.62 -3.19 3.99
N LEU A 103 -1.46 -3.96 5.07
CA LEU A 103 -2.54 -4.80 5.59
C LEU A 103 -3.76 -3.95 5.98
N ALA A 104 -3.55 -2.82 6.66
CA ALA A 104 -4.63 -1.92 7.03
C ALA A 104 -5.31 -1.29 5.80
N MET A 105 -4.57 -0.97 4.73
CA MET A 105 -5.14 -0.47 3.47
C MET A 105 -6.03 -1.50 2.79
N VAL A 106 -5.55 -2.73 2.64
CA VAL A 106 -6.31 -3.83 2.03
C VAL A 106 -7.56 -4.15 2.86
N LEU A 107 -7.43 -4.19 4.18
CA LEU A 107 -8.57 -4.39 5.09
C LEU A 107 -9.57 -3.22 5.02
N SER A 108 -9.11 -1.99 4.83
CA SER A 108 -9.99 -0.83 4.64
C SER A 108 -10.80 -0.96 3.34
N LEU A 109 -10.17 -1.37 2.23
CA LEU A 109 -10.87 -1.64 0.97
C LEU A 109 -11.91 -2.75 1.14
N ALA A 110 -11.55 -3.84 1.82
CA ALA A 110 -12.47 -4.94 2.09
C ALA A 110 -13.66 -4.50 2.98
N GLY A 111 -13.41 -3.75 4.05
CA GLY A 111 -14.45 -3.24 4.95
C GLY A 111 -15.39 -2.26 4.25
N ILE A 112 -14.85 -1.37 3.42
CA ILE A 112 -15.65 -0.48 2.57
C ILE A 112 -16.46 -1.29 1.55
N GLY A 113 -15.89 -2.35 0.97
CA GLY A 113 -16.60 -3.27 0.08
C GLY A 113 -17.77 -3.98 0.75
N VAL A 114 -17.58 -4.45 1.98
CA VAL A 114 -18.65 -5.03 2.80
C VAL A 114 -19.72 -3.97 3.10
N TRP A 115 -19.32 -2.78 3.55
CA TRP A 115 -20.25 -1.72 3.92
C TRP A 115 -21.06 -1.21 2.71
N ALA A 116 -20.39 -0.99 1.58
CA ALA A 116 -21.01 -0.58 0.34
C ALA A 116 -21.76 -1.74 -0.37
N ASN A 117 -21.68 -2.95 0.18
CA ASN A 117 -22.18 -4.20 -0.37
C ASN A 117 -21.80 -4.35 -1.86
N SER A 118 -20.50 -4.29 -2.16
CA SER A 118 -19.97 -4.25 -3.52
C SER A 118 -18.77 -5.17 -3.69
N LEU A 119 -18.91 -6.16 -4.56
CA LEU A 119 -17.88 -7.15 -4.86
C LEU A 119 -16.66 -6.54 -5.58
N TRP A 120 -16.83 -5.39 -6.24
CA TRP A 120 -15.74 -4.67 -6.90
C TRP A 120 -14.63 -4.27 -5.93
N PHE A 121 -14.99 -3.82 -4.73
CA PHE A 121 -14.03 -3.48 -3.69
C PHE A 121 -13.27 -4.70 -3.18
N VAL A 122 -13.90 -5.87 -3.15
CA VAL A 122 -13.23 -7.13 -2.80
C VAL A 122 -12.19 -7.49 -3.86
N GLY A 123 -12.57 -7.42 -5.15
CA GLY A 123 -11.64 -7.61 -6.26
C GLY A 123 -10.47 -6.63 -6.23
N LEU A 124 -10.75 -5.34 -6.01
CA LEU A 124 -9.73 -4.30 -5.90
C LEU A 124 -8.86 -4.46 -4.66
N ALA A 125 -9.39 -4.98 -3.54
CA ALA A 125 -8.60 -5.31 -2.37
C ALA A 125 -7.57 -6.41 -2.69
N ILE A 126 -7.98 -7.45 -3.43
CA ILE A 126 -7.07 -8.53 -3.87
C ILE A 126 -6.00 -7.98 -4.82
N VAL A 127 -6.40 -7.20 -5.83
CA VAL A 127 -5.46 -6.58 -6.79
C VAL A 127 -4.47 -5.66 -6.06
N THR A 128 -4.98 -4.81 -5.15
CA THR A 128 -4.14 -3.92 -4.35
C THR A 128 -3.17 -4.71 -3.48
N ALA A 129 -3.61 -5.79 -2.84
CA ALA A 129 -2.75 -6.66 -2.05
C ALA A 129 -1.62 -7.28 -2.89
N ALA A 130 -1.94 -7.76 -4.10
CA ALA A 130 -0.97 -8.34 -5.03
C ALA A 130 0.06 -7.30 -5.53
N LEU A 131 -0.39 -6.08 -5.84
CA LEU A 131 0.51 -5.00 -6.26
C LEU A 131 1.42 -4.54 -5.12
N LEU A 132 0.89 -4.45 -3.90
CA LEU A 132 1.68 -4.08 -2.72
C LEU A 132 2.67 -5.19 -2.33
N SER A 133 2.30 -6.47 -2.46
CA SER A 133 3.21 -7.58 -2.20
C SER A 133 4.33 -7.65 -3.25
N TRP A 134 4.00 -7.45 -4.53
CA TRP A 134 4.99 -7.40 -5.60
C TRP A 134 5.96 -6.21 -5.46
N GLY A 135 5.43 -5.04 -5.09
CA GLY A 135 6.26 -3.87 -4.77
C GLY A 135 7.16 -4.10 -3.56
N ALA A 136 6.70 -4.86 -2.56
CA ALA A 136 7.52 -5.24 -1.41
C ALA A 136 8.65 -6.21 -1.80
N ILE A 137 8.39 -7.19 -2.66
CA ILE A 137 9.43 -8.11 -3.18
C ILE A 137 10.50 -7.33 -3.94
N SER A 138 10.09 -6.43 -4.83
CA SER A 138 11.04 -5.60 -5.61
C SER A 138 11.95 -4.76 -4.70
N ARG A 139 11.43 -4.31 -3.55
CA ARG A 139 12.23 -3.60 -2.53
C ARG A 139 13.21 -4.52 -1.82
N GLU A 140 12.81 -5.75 -1.49
CA GLU A 140 13.70 -6.74 -0.89
C GLU A 140 14.83 -7.13 -1.85
N GLU A 141 14.53 -7.32 -3.14
CA GLU A 141 15.52 -7.60 -4.19
C GLU A 141 16.48 -6.42 -4.39
N ALA A 142 15.97 -5.18 -4.47
CA ALA A 142 16.82 -3.99 -4.58
C ALA A 142 17.73 -3.80 -3.35
N TYR A 143 17.24 -4.14 -2.16
CA TYR A 143 18.07 -4.13 -0.95
C TYR A 143 19.17 -5.20 -1.02
N LEU A 144 18.83 -6.41 -1.46
CA LEU A 144 19.80 -7.51 -1.60
C LEU A 144 20.86 -7.19 -2.65
N GLN A 145 20.49 -6.64 -3.81
CA GLN A 145 21.43 -6.19 -4.84
C GLN A 145 22.38 -5.10 -4.31
N ARG A 146 21.87 -4.10 -3.58
CA ARG A 146 22.73 -3.07 -2.97
C ARG A 146 23.70 -3.62 -1.93
N LYS A 147 23.32 -4.67 -1.21
CA LYS A 147 24.11 -5.22 -0.11
C LYS A 147 25.06 -6.34 -0.55
N PHE A 148 24.71 -7.11 -1.57
CA PHE A 148 25.41 -8.33 -1.95
C PHE A 148 25.80 -8.42 -3.43
N GLY A 149 25.32 -7.51 -4.29
CA GLY A 149 25.59 -7.51 -5.74
C GLY A 149 24.53 -8.26 -6.53
#